data_AF-A0A430A7M2-F1
#
_entry.id   AF-A0A430A7M2-F1
#
_cell.length_a   1.000
_cell.length_b   1.000
_cell.length_c   1.000
_cell.angle_alpha   90.00
_cell.angle_beta   90.00
_cell.angle_gamma   90.00
#
_symmetry.space_group_name_H-M   'P 1'
#
loop_
_entity.id
_entity.type
_entity.pdbx_description
1 polymer ?
#
loop_
_entity_poly.entity_id
_entity_poly.type
_entity_poly.pdbx_seq_one_letter_code
_entity_poly.pdbx_strand_id
1 'polypeptide(L)'
;MKKGSIKGIVGLIGIVVIGVMIIGIDLSQPIHSNAQENQFETKKTRPSINPNATTGKLKIRYLSVNKKGKELKSSVTTTNEIGSPYQAKIEKIKGYEFVGLSEGSAPSAGFYINGTQKVTFMYKAKEKTASKKGNLKVRYVDTNGVDIIAPRVITEKLGTHYKVSKVKFKGYTYKGLSGKSAPVTGKYKENEQEVCFEYQQDAFNTVSENGLRKLIVRYVDMNGNVIRKETESTGEIGSSYEVKQIPIYGYNFVQLADSSAPITGQYSKETTIVTYVYDKKSVK
;
A
#
# COMPACT_ATOMS: atom_id res chain seq x y z
N MET A 1 18.43 -44.43 -54.07
CA MET A 1 19.49 -43.93 -55.00
C MET A 1 19.99 -42.58 -54.51
N LYS A 2 21.32 -42.32 -54.53
CA LYS A 2 22.06 -41.04 -54.27
C LYS A 2 21.85 -40.38 -52.87
N LYS A 3 22.85 -40.22 -51.98
CA LYS A 3 24.05 -39.30 -51.97
C LYS A 3 23.64 -37.81 -52.00
N GLY A 4 24.01 -36.84 -51.14
CA GLY A 4 24.94 -36.68 -49.97
C GLY A 4 24.82 -35.21 -49.43
N SER A 5 25.70 -34.55 -48.64
CA SER A 5 26.92 -34.91 -47.90
C SER A 5 27.52 -33.74 -47.01
N ILE A 6 27.49 -33.86 -45.66
CA ILE A 6 28.46 -33.36 -44.63
C ILE A 6 28.70 -31.83 -44.35
N LYS A 7 28.96 -31.51 -43.05
CA LYS A 7 29.64 -30.33 -42.40
C LYS A 7 28.76 -29.07 -42.14
N GLY A 8 28.81 -28.36 -41.01
CA GLY A 8 29.52 -28.51 -39.72
C GLY A 8 30.57 -27.41 -39.43
N ILE A 9 30.36 -26.54 -38.41
CA ILE A 9 31.32 -25.63 -37.70
C ILE A 9 30.56 -25.01 -36.49
N VAL A 10 30.89 -25.37 -35.24
CA VAL A 10 31.74 -24.66 -34.24
C VAL A 10 31.37 -23.18 -33.98
N GLY A 11 30.91 -22.88 -32.76
CA GLY A 11 30.74 -21.51 -32.25
C GLY A 11 32.01 -20.98 -31.59
N LEU A 12 32.37 -19.73 -31.85
CA LEU A 12 33.60 -19.10 -31.35
C LEU A 12 33.36 -18.21 -30.12
N ILE A 13 34.30 -18.27 -29.18
CA ILE A 13 34.35 -17.43 -27.98
C ILE A 13 34.91 -16.05 -28.34
N GLY A 14 34.20 -14.98 -27.99
CA GLY A 14 34.68 -13.61 -28.17
C GLY A 14 35.48 -13.10 -26.97
N ILE A 15 36.81 -13.13 -27.06
CA ILE A 15 37.72 -12.33 -26.23
C ILE A 15 38.25 -11.19 -27.11
N VAL A 16 38.11 -9.95 -26.67
CA VAL A 16 38.72 -8.79 -27.35
C VAL A 16 39.86 -8.25 -26.51
N VAL A 17 41.08 -8.45 -27.00
CA VAL A 17 42.29 -7.76 -26.54
C VAL A 17 42.55 -6.61 -27.51
N ILE A 18 42.70 -5.37 -27.01
CA ILE A 18 43.09 -4.22 -27.83
C ILE A 18 44.59 -3.99 -27.64
N GLY A 19 45.34 -4.15 -28.73
CA GLY A 19 46.78 -3.89 -28.78
C GLY A 19 47.12 -2.41 -29.01
N VAL A 20 48.35 -2.04 -28.63
CA VAL A 20 48.92 -0.70 -28.83
C VAL A 20 49.56 -0.58 -30.21
N MET A 21 49.44 0.57 -30.85
CA MET A 21 50.28 0.95 -31.99
C MET A 21 50.67 2.43 -31.90
N ILE A 22 51.95 2.75 -32.09
CA ILE A 22 52.51 4.10 -32.05
C ILE A 22 52.88 4.51 -33.48
N ILE A 23 52.45 5.69 -33.91
CA ILE A 23 53.01 6.40 -35.08
C ILE A 23 53.14 7.88 -34.69
N GLY A 24 54.33 8.45 -34.87
CA GLY A 24 54.61 9.86 -34.59
C GLY A 24 54.40 10.77 -35.81
N ILE A 25 54.21 12.07 -35.56
CA ILE A 25 54.17 13.13 -36.58
C ILE A 25 55.01 14.30 -36.06
N ASP A 26 55.84 14.86 -36.95
CA ASP A 26 56.76 15.98 -36.69
C ASP A 26 56.20 17.31 -37.23
N LEU A 27 56.75 18.44 -36.77
CA LEU A 27 56.24 19.81 -36.91
C LEU A 27 56.84 20.55 -38.12
N SER A 28 56.02 21.21 -38.95
CA SER A 28 56.45 22.43 -39.66
C SER A 28 55.33 23.28 -40.29
N GLN A 29 55.34 24.57 -39.93
CA GLN A 29 54.82 25.74 -40.66
C GLN A 29 53.28 26.03 -40.62
N PRO A 30 52.86 27.32 -40.72
CA PRO A 30 51.65 27.80 -40.04
C PRO A 30 50.51 28.28 -40.97
N ILE A 31 49.30 28.43 -40.42
CA ILE A 31 48.20 29.19 -41.03
C ILE A 31 47.57 30.12 -39.98
N HIS A 32 47.61 31.43 -40.25
CA HIS A 32 46.82 32.41 -39.51
C HIS A 32 45.33 32.26 -39.84
N SER A 33 44.46 32.28 -38.84
CA SER A 33 43.07 32.70 -39.04
C SER A 33 42.52 33.45 -37.82
N ASN A 34 41.73 34.47 -38.12
CA ASN A 34 41.28 35.51 -37.22
C ASN A 34 40.08 35.01 -36.38
N ALA A 35 40.09 35.23 -35.06
CA ALA A 35 38.94 35.03 -34.20
C ALA A 35 38.80 36.23 -33.26
N GLN A 36 37.70 36.97 -33.38
CA GLN A 36 37.48 38.21 -32.65
C GLN A 36 37.38 37.97 -31.14
N GLU A 37 37.86 38.93 -30.34
CA GLU A 37 37.58 39.00 -28.92
C GLU A 37 36.08 38.97 -28.65
N ASN A 38 35.66 38.13 -27.70
CA ASN A 38 34.35 38.25 -27.09
C ASN A 38 34.53 38.12 -25.57
N GLN A 39 34.66 39.26 -24.89
CA GLN A 39 34.97 39.30 -23.46
C GLN A 39 33.76 38.91 -22.63
N PHE A 40 33.73 37.66 -22.19
CA PHE A 40 32.93 37.25 -21.03
C PHE A 40 33.86 37.05 -19.83
N GLU A 41 33.94 38.07 -18.96
CA GLU A 41 34.52 37.93 -17.62
C GLU A 41 33.73 36.91 -16.79
N THR A 42 34.05 35.63 -16.95
CA THR A 42 33.72 34.66 -15.91
C THR A 42 34.70 34.88 -14.76
N LYS A 43 34.24 35.53 -13.69
CA LYS A 43 34.99 35.78 -12.45
C LYS A 43 35.21 34.48 -11.66
N LYS A 44 35.89 33.52 -12.30
CA LYS A 44 36.26 32.21 -11.79
C LYS A 44 37.40 32.45 -10.81
N THR A 45 37.07 32.63 -9.52
CA THR A 45 38.04 32.86 -8.46
C THR A 45 39.09 31.76 -8.46
N ARG A 46 40.27 32.07 -9.02
CA ARG A 46 41.42 31.17 -9.09
C ARG A 46 41.76 30.75 -7.65
N PRO A 47 41.98 29.45 -7.36
CA PRO A 47 42.46 29.04 -6.05
C PRO A 47 43.70 29.84 -5.66
N SER A 48 43.77 30.32 -4.43
CA SER A 48 44.97 30.98 -3.90
C SER A 48 46.09 29.93 -3.85
N ILE A 49 47.04 30.03 -4.80
CA ILE A 49 48.21 29.17 -4.90
C ILE A 49 49.36 29.92 -4.25
N ASN A 50 49.99 29.33 -3.22
CA ASN A 50 51.22 29.86 -2.65
C ASN A 50 52.39 29.10 -3.28
N PRO A 51 53.26 29.74 -4.09
CA PRO A 51 54.34 29.03 -4.78
C PRO A 51 55.33 28.33 -3.83
N ASN A 52 55.45 28.77 -2.58
CA ASN A 52 56.34 28.19 -1.57
C ASN A 52 55.62 27.20 -0.62
N ALA A 53 54.39 26.76 -0.93
CA ALA A 53 53.70 25.78 -0.10
C ALA A 53 54.31 24.38 -0.26
N THR A 54 54.76 23.79 0.85
CA THR A 54 55.20 22.38 0.93
C THR A 54 54.04 21.41 1.16
N THR A 55 52.88 21.91 1.59
CA THR A 55 51.69 21.10 1.92
C THR A 55 50.46 21.50 1.10
N GLY A 56 49.67 20.49 0.72
CA GLY A 56 48.36 20.63 0.10
C GLY A 56 47.22 20.38 1.09
N LYS A 57 46.03 20.89 0.78
CA LYS A 57 44.80 20.63 1.55
C LYS A 57 43.79 19.84 0.74
N LEU A 58 43.10 18.90 1.40
CA LEU A 58 42.01 18.12 0.82
C LEU A 58 40.75 18.31 1.66
N LYS A 59 39.67 18.79 1.04
CA LYS A 59 38.36 18.94 1.68
C LYS A 59 37.36 17.93 1.11
N ILE A 60 36.92 16.99 1.94
CA ILE A 60 35.94 15.95 1.60
C ILE A 60 34.54 16.42 2.02
N ARG A 61 33.55 16.36 1.12
CA ARG A 61 32.16 16.80 1.34
C ARG A 61 31.16 15.73 0.93
N TYR A 62 30.00 15.74 1.59
CA TYR A 62 28.89 14.80 1.36
C TYR A 62 27.59 15.59 1.13
N LEU A 63 27.16 15.77 -0.11
CA LEU A 63 26.07 16.70 -0.47
C LEU A 63 24.89 16.00 -1.14
N SER A 64 23.70 16.60 -1.06
CA SER A 64 22.48 16.08 -1.71
C SER A 64 22.25 16.66 -3.10
N VAL A 65 21.98 15.80 -4.10
CA VAL A 65 21.56 16.22 -5.45
C VAL A 65 20.20 16.93 -5.43
N ASN A 66 19.21 16.35 -4.72
CA ASN A 66 17.82 16.84 -4.73
C ASN A 66 17.59 18.11 -3.88
N LYS A 67 18.59 18.60 -3.15
CA LYS A 67 18.45 19.72 -2.20
C LYS A 67 19.53 20.79 -2.39
N LYS A 68 19.77 21.20 -3.65
CA LYS A 68 20.69 22.29 -4.02
C LYS A 68 22.08 22.17 -3.36
N GLY A 69 22.63 20.96 -3.27
CA GLY A 69 23.94 20.73 -2.65
C GLY A 69 23.97 20.83 -1.12
N LYS A 70 22.83 20.68 -0.42
CA LYS A 70 22.78 20.62 1.06
C LYS A 70 23.76 19.57 1.59
N GLU A 71 24.58 19.96 2.57
CA GLU A 71 25.50 19.08 3.28
C GLU A 71 24.74 18.08 4.18
N LEU A 72 25.10 16.80 4.06
CA LEU A 72 24.44 15.64 4.71
C LEU A 72 25.25 15.06 5.88
N LYS A 73 26.56 15.28 5.87
CA LYS A 73 27.53 14.91 6.92
C LYS A 73 28.62 15.98 6.90
N SER A 74 29.10 16.40 8.07
CA SER A 74 30.14 17.43 8.22
C SER A 74 31.36 17.15 7.34
N SER A 75 31.79 18.14 6.57
CA SER A 75 32.98 18.04 5.74
C SER A 75 34.24 17.77 6.57
N VAL A 76 35.12 16.91 6.06
CA VAL A 76 36.45 16.63 6.64
C VAL A 76 37.48 17.43 5.86
N THR A 77 38.46 18.04 6.54
CA THR A 77 39.60 18.68 5.87
C THR A 77 40.90 18.13 6.43
N THR A 78 41.76 17.64 5.54
CA THR A 78 43.10 17.15 5.88
C THR A 78 44.16 17.99 5.17
N THR A 79 45.36 18.05 5.76
CA THR A 79 46.54 18.72 5.19
C THR A 79 47.68 17.71 5.20
N ASN A 80 48.43 17.60 4.10
CA ASN A 80 49.62 16.74 4.03
C ASN A 80 50.61 17.29 3.00
N GLU A 81 51.82 16.74 2.96
CA GLU A 81 52.86 17.12 1.98
C GLU A 81 52.38 16.95 0.53
N ILE A 82 52.79 17.85 -0.35
CA ILE A 82 52.50 17.76 -1.79
C ILE A 82 53.15 16.47 -2.33
N GLY A 83 52.40 15.71 -3.14
CA GLY A 83 52.82 14.40 -3.63
C GLY A 83 52.52 13.23 -2.68
N SER A 84 52.05 13.47 -1.45
CA SER A 84 51.50 12.38 -0.61
C SER A 84 50.22 11.82 -1.21
N PRO A 85 49.94 10.50 -1.11
CA PRO A 85 48.69 9.91 -1.57
C PRO A 85 47.51 10.22 -0.63
N TYR A 86 46.29 10.17 -1.15
CA TYR A 86 45.05 10.17 -0.37
C TYR A 86 44.02 9.20 -0.93
N GLN A 87 43.09 8.78 -0.06
CA GLN A 87 41.89 8.05 -0.42
C GLN A 87 40.70 8.56 0.39
N ALA A 88 39.76 9.24 -0.27
CA ALA A 88 38.52 9.71 0.30
C ALA A 88 37.47 8.58 0.31
N LYS A 89 36.85 8.34 1.47
CA LYS A 89 35.90 7.22 1.65
C LYS A 89 34.46 7.66 1.39
N ILE A 90 33.70 6.82 0.67
CA ILE A 90 32.25 6.95 0.55
C ILE A 90 31.62 6.54 1.89
N GLU A 91 30.60 7.27 2.32
CA GLU A 91 29.98 7.14 3.64
C GLU A 91 28.54 6.63 3.54
N LYS A 92 28.14 5.78 4.49
CA LYS A 92 26.77 5.24 4.53
C LYS A 92 25.83 6.21 5.24
N ILE A 93 25.13 7.05 4.47
CA ILE A 93 24.22 8.06 5.02
C ILE A 93 22.78 7.51 5.10
N LYS A 94 22.17 7.53 6.30
CA LYS A 94 20.83 6.98 6.55
C LYS A 94 19.77 7.71 5.71
N GLY A 95 19.02 6.96 4.90
CA GLY A 95 17.97 7.50 4.03
C GLY A 95 18.46 8.07 2.69
N TYR A 96 19.74 7.92 2.36
CA TYR A 96 20.33 8.36 1.10
C TYR A 96 21.08 7.22 0.40
N GLU A 97 21.32 7.39 -0.89
CA GLU A 97 22.16 6.53 -1.73
C GLU A 97 23.24 7.35 -2.43
N PHE A 98 24.42 6.76 -2.61
CA PHE A 98 25.51 7.40 -3.33
C PHE A 98 25.24 7.38 -4.84
N VAL A 99 25.45 8.52 -5.51
CA VAL A 99 25.16 8.70 -6.94
C VAL A 99 26.45 8.82 -7.75
N GLY A 100 27.45 9.52 -7.22
CA GLY A 100 28.68 9.84 -7.94
C GLY A 100 29.44 10.98 -7.28
N LEU A 101 30.53 11.42 -7.91
CA LEU A 101 31.20 12.67 -7.54
C LEU A 101 30.48 13.87 -8.16
N SER A 102 30.59 15.04 -7.53
CA SER A 102 30.12 16.30 -8.10
C SER A 102 30.92 16.64 -9.36
N GLU A 103 30.27 17.33 -10.30
CA GLU A 103 30.97 18.05 -11.36
C GLU A 103 32.04 18.99 -10.74
N GLY A 104 33.22 19.04 -11.35
CA GLY A 104 34.37 19.79 -10.83
C GLY A 104 35.02 19.23 -9.56
N SER A 105 34.61 18.05 -9.08
CA SER A 105 35.28 17.36 -7.96
C SER A 105 36.64 16.79 -8.37
N ALA A 106 37.59 16.79 -7.44
CA ALA A 106 38.76 15.90 -7.51
C ALA A 106 38.33 14.42 -7.41
N PRO A 107 39.12 13.47 -7.93
CA PRO A 107 38.86 12.03 -7.83
C PRO A 107 38.88 11.54 -6.37
N SER A 108 38.27 10.38 -6.10
CA SER A 108 38.23 9.80 -4.74
C SER A 108 39.57 9.25 -4.23
N ALA A 109 40.56 9.08 -5.12
CA ALA A 109 41.94 8.78 -4.77
C ALA A 109 42.89 9.58 -5.68
N GLY A 110 44.06 9.94 -5.17
CA GLY A 110 45.03 10.76 -5.89
C GLY A 110 46.15 11.24 -4.97
N PHE A 111 46.80 12.34 -5.33
CA PHE A 111 47.88 12.95 -4.56
C PHE A 111 47.54 14.38 -4.16
N TYR A 112 48.00 14.82 -2.98
CA TYR A 112 47.90 16.20 -2.53
C TYR A 112 48.67 17.13 -3.49
N ILE A 113 48.05 18.23 -3.90
CA ILE A 113 48.67 19.27 -4.74
C ILE A 113 48.68 20.61 -4.01
N ASN A 114 49.44 21.58 -4.53
CA ASN A 114 49.44 22.95 -4.04
C ASN A 114 48.02 23.56 -4.06
N GLY A 115 47.60 24.18 -2.95
CA GLY A 115 46.27 24.75 -2.76
C GLY A 115 45.30 23.80 -2.06
N THR A 116 44.01 23.88 -2.39
CA THR A 116 42.93 23.07 -1.76
C THR A 116 42.14 22.29 -2.80
N GLN A 117 42.31 20.97 -2.82
CA GLN A 117 41.46 20.03 -3.55
C GLN A 117 40.12 19.84 -2.82
N LYS A 118 39.07 19.54 -3.57
CA LYS A 118 37.73 19.23 -3.04
C LYS A 118 37.23 17.92 -3.62
N VAL A 119 37.02 16.91 -2.77
CA VAL A 119 36.32 15.67 -3.15
C VAL A 119 34.90 15.77 -2.64
N THR A 120 33.92 15.77 -3.54
CA THR A 120 32.51 16.00 -3.18
C THR A 120 31.67 14.82 -3.64
N PHE A 121 31.29 13.95 -2.68
CA PHE A 121 30.39 12.83 -2.92
C PHE A 121 28.94 13.32 -2.94
N MET A 122 28.21 12.97 -3.99
CA MET A 122 26.82 13.36 -4.22
C MET A 122 25.87 12.20 -3.90
N TYR A 123 24.76 12.53 -3.24
CA TYR A 123 23.77 11.57 -2.74
C TYR A 123 22.34 11.94 -3.11
N LYS A 124 21.55 10.94 -3.54
CA LYS A 124 20.11 11.05 -3.74
C LYS A 124 19.39 10.60 -2.48
N ALA A 125 18.27 11.24 -2.15
CA ALA A 125 17.40 10.73 -1.09
C ALA A 125 16.75 9.44 -1.59
N LYS A 126 16.76 8.37 -0.78
CA LYS A 126 16.03 7.15 -1.13
C LYS A 126 14.55 7.46 -1.14
N GLU A 127 13.86 7.06 -2.19
CA GLU A 127 12.42 7.23 -2.29
C GLU A 127 11.74 6.54 -1.10
N LYS A 128 11.02 7.31 -0.30
CA LYS A 128 10.09 6.75 0.67
C LYS A 128 8.89 6.25 -0.12
N THR A 129 8.93 4.99 -0.54
CA THR A 129 7.73 4.30 -1.02
C THR A 129 6.73 4.26 0.13
N ALA A 130 5.78 5.19 0.09
CA ALA A 130 4.59 5.14 0.94
C ALA A 130 3.99 3.75 0.75
N SER A 131 4.02 2.95 1.80
CA SER A 131 3.57 1.57 1.70
C SER A 131 2.08 1.60 1.44
N LYS A 132 1.68 1.36 0.17
CA LYS A 132 0.28 1.25 -0.24
C LYS A 132 -0.45 0.36 0.77
N LYS A 133 -1.68 0.74 1.10
CA LYS A 133 -2.55 -0.03 1.98
C LYS A 133 -3.72 -0.58 1.19
N GLY A 134 -4.24 -1.71 1.66
CA GLY A 134 -5.46 -2.34 1.16
C GLY A 134 -6.49 -2.41 2.28
N ASN A 135 -7.77 -2.43 1.91
CA ASN A 135 -8.89 -2.57 2.84
C ASN A 135 -9.48 -3.98 2.78
N LEU A 136 -9.64 -4.60 3.94
CA LEU A 136 -10.42 -5.82 4.14
C LEU A 136 -11.67 -5.48 4.93
N LYS A 137 -12.83 -5.63 4.29
CA LYS A 137 -14.15 -5.53 4.91
C LYS A 137 -14.59 -6.93 5.34
N VAL A 138 -15.05 -7.06 6.58
CA VAL A 138 -15.53 -8.32 7.17
C VAL A 138 -16.98 -8.13 7.58
N ARG A 139 -17.86 -9.00 7.08
CA ARG A 139 -19.30 -8.98 7.33
C ARG A 139 -19.80 -10.31 7.87
N TYR A 140 -20.91 -10.23 8.59
CA TYR A 140 -21.64 -11.36 9.15
C TYR A 140 -23.11 -11.13 8.82
N VAL A 141 -23.61 -11.81 7.80
CA VAL A 141 -24.94 -11.55 7.22
C VAL A 141 -25.89 -12.73 7.41
N ASP A 142 -27.19 -12.46 7.44
CA ASP A 142 -28.19 -13.50 7.29
C ASP A 142 -28.33 -13.96 5.83
N THR A 143 -29.21 -14.93 5.57
CA THR A 143 -29.52 -15.43 4.21
C THR A 143 -30.18 -14.40 3.29
N ASN A 144 -30.61 -13.25 3.82
CA ASN A 144 -31.15 -12.13 3.05
C ASN A 144 -30.06 -11.09 2.72
N GLY A 145 -28.84 -11.27 3.22
CA GLY A 145 -27.71 -10.35 3.05
C GLY A 145 -27.67 -9.19 4.05
N VAL A 146 -28.53 -9.21 5.08
CA VAL A 146 -28.63 -8.19 6.14
C VAL A 146 -27.54 -8.44 7.18
N ASP A 147 -26.79 -7.41 7.56
CA ASP A 147 -25.74 -7.51 8.56
C ASP A 147 -26.30 -7.79 9.98
N ILE A 148 -25.89 -8.91 10.57
CA ILE A 148 -26.24 -9.32 11.94
C ILE A 148 -25.54 -8.42 12.98
N ILE A 149 -24.34 -7.94 12.66
CA ILE A 149 -23.59 -6.93 13.41
C ILE A 149 -22.89 -5.99 12.43
N ALA A 150 -22.56 -4.77 12.90
CA ALA A 150 -21.90 -3.75 12.09
C ALA A 150 -20.63 -4.30 11.37
N PRO A 151 -20.47 -4.08 10.05
CA PRO A 151 -19.28 -4.47 9.30
C PRO A 151 -17.98 -3.90 9.88
N ARG A 152 -16.91 -4.70 9.85
CA ARG A 152 -15.56 -4.25 10.26
C ARG A 152 -14.68 -4.02 9.04
N VAL A 153 -14.10 -2.83 8.91
CA VAL A 153 -13.03 -2.55 7.93
C VAL A 153 -11.68 -2.58 8.64
N ILE A 154 -10.70 -3.23 8.02
CA ILE A 154 -9.31 -3.31 8.49
C ILE A 154 -8.40 -2.83 7.36
N THR A 155 -7.52 -1.88 7.63
CA THR A 155 -6.64 -1.26 6.63
C THR A 155 -5.18 -1.55 6.94
N GLU A 156 -4.54 -2.35 6.11
CA GLU A 156 -3.17 -2.84 6.32
C GLU A 156 -2.28 -2.68 5.08
N LYS A 157 -0.96 -2.81 5.26
CA LYS A 157 0.00 -2.75 4.15
C LYS A 157 -0.27 -3.84 3.10
N LEU A 158 -0.15 -3.50 1.82
CA LEU A 158 -0.25 -4.48 0.73
C LEU A 158 0.74 -5.65 0.90
N GLY A 159 0.25 -6.86 0.67
CA GLY A 159 1.02 -8.09 0.83
C GLY A 159 1.06 -8.66 2.26
N THR A 160 0.64 -7.90 3.29
CA THR A 160 0.42 -8.42 4.65
C THR A 160 -0.60 -9.56 4.60
N HIS A 161 -0.39 -10.63 5.36
CA HIS A 161 -1.34 -11.74 5.46
C HIS A 161 -2.53 -11.37 6.35
N TYR A 162 -3.72 -11.85 6.01
CA TYR A 162 -4.87 -11.84 6.90
C TYR A 162 -5.40 -13.26 7.14
N LYS A 163 -6.01 -13.44 8.31
CA LYS A 163 -6.88 -14.56 8.65
C LYS A 163 -8.06 -14.02 9.43
N VAL A 164 -9.27 -14.29 8.95
CA VAL A 164 -10.53 -13.97 9.63
C VAL A 164 -11.28 -15.26 9.93
N SER A 165 -12.31 -15.21 10.77
CA SER A 165 -13.03 -16.41 11.21
C SER A 165 -14.49 -16.09 11.53
N LYS A 166 -15.35 -17.10 11.35
CA LYS A 166 -16.76 -17.03 11.72
C LYS A 166 -16.91 -16.75 13.22
N VAL A 167 -18.02 -16.09 13.58
CA VAL A 167 -18.41 -15.80 14.96
C VAL A 167 -19.64 -16.64 15.30
N LYS A 168 -19.78 -17.08 16.54
CA LYS A 168 -20.99 -17.75 17.00
C LYS A 168 -21.99 -16.69 17.50
N PHE A 169 -23.11 -16.55 16.81
CA PHE A 169 -24.24 -15.74 17.25
C PHE A 169 -25.32 -16.63 17.88
N LYS A 170 -26.11 -16.09 18.81
CA LYS A 170 -27.25 -16.81 19.41
C LYS A 170 -28.44 -16.73 18.46
N GLY A 171 -29.07 -17.87 18.14
CA GLY A 171 -30.20 -17.92 17.20
C GLY A 171 -29.80 -17.83 15.73
N TYR A 172 -28.55 -18.15 15.39
CA TYR A 172 -28.05 -18.21 14.01
C TYR A 172 -27.05 -19.37 13.82
N THR A 173 -27.30 -20.20 12.82
CA THR A 173 -26.41 -21.27 12.37
C THR A 173 -25.58 -20.81 11.17
N TYR A 174 -24.26 -20.94 11.27
CA TYR A 174 -23.34 -20.62 10.18
C TYR A 174 -23.56 -21.53 8.97
N LYS A 175 -23.81 -20.94 7.80
CA LYS A 175 -24.04 -21.65 6.53
C LYS A 175 -22.78 -21.76 5.68
N GLY A 176 -22.00 -20.69 5.57
CA GLY A 176 -20.84 -20.67 4.68
C GLY A 176 -20.27 -19.26 4.48
N LEU A 177 -19.43 -19.12 3.46
CA LEU A 177 -19.14 -17.81 2.90
C LEU A 177 -20.18 -17.49 1.82
N SER A 178 -20.61 -16.23 1.73
CA SER A 178 -21.54 -15.83 0.67
C SER A 178 -20.89 -15.94 -0.71
N GLY A 179 -21.70 -16.11 -1.76
CA GLY A 179 -21.22 -16.46 -3.11
C GLY A 179 -20.24 -15.46 -3.78
N LYS A 180 -20.09 -14.24 -3.26
CA LYS A 180 -19.11 -13.23 -3.74
C LYS A 180 -17.98 -12.94 -2.73
N SER A 181 -17.92 -13.67 -1.62
CA SER A 181 -16.91 -13.48 -0.58
C SER A 181 -15.50 -13.86 -1.06
N ALA A 182 -14.51 -13.07 -0.66
CA ALA A 182 -13.12 -13.50 -0.66
C ALA A 182 -12.87 -14.66 0.34
N PRO A 183 -11.78 -15.43 0.20
CA PRO A 183 -11.42 -16.48 1.16
C PRO A 183 -11.08 -15.91 2.55
N VAL A 184 -11.28 -16.73 3.59
CA VAL A 184 -10.99 -16.37 5.00
C VAL A 184 -9.50 -16.15 5.32
N THR A 185 -8.60 -16.57 4.42
CA THR A 185 -7.16 -16.33 4.49
C THR A 185 -6.67 -15.76 3.18
N GLY A 186 -5.69 -14.86 3.24
CA GLY A 186 -5.16 -14.23 2.04
C GLY A 186 -4.11 -13.17 2.34
N LYS A 187 -3.92 -12.26 1.39
CA LYS A 187 -3.09 -11.07 1.53
C LYS A 187 -3.89 -9.83 1.16
N TYR A 188 -3.58 -8.70 1.79
CA TYR A 188 -4.13 -7.39 1.43
C TYR A 188 -3.70 -6.99 0.02
N LYS A 189 -4.68 -6.66 -0.83
CA LYS A 189 -4.54 -6.23 -2.24
C LYS A 189 -4.96 -4.76 -2.41
N GLU A 190 -4.64 -4.18 -3.56
CA GLU A 190 -4.93 -2.78 -3.87
C GLU A 190 -6.44 -2.53 -4.07
N ASN A 191 -7.14 -3.50 -4.67
CA ASN A 191 -8.60 -3.50 -4.74
C ASN A 191 -9.21 -3.88 -3.38
N GLU A 192 -10.36 -3.33 -3.04
CA GLU A 192 -11.11 -3.69 -1.83
C GLU A 192 -11.46 -5.18 -1.80
N GLN A 193 -11.34 -5.80 -0.63
CA GLN A 193 -11.63 -7.21 -0.40
C GLN A 193 -12.73 -7.33 0.65
N GLU A 194 -13.81 -8.05 0.36
CA GLU A 194 -14.88 -8.34 1.31
C GLU A 194 -14.88 -9.84 1.65
N VAL A 195 -14.78 -10.18 2.94
CA VAL A 195 -15.07 -11.54 3.45
C VAL A 195 -16.41 -11.49 4.18
N CYS A 196 -17.37 -12.26 3.69
CA CYS A 196 -18.75 -12.19 4.13
C CYS A 196 -19.20 -13.59 4.57
N PHE A 197 -19.35 -13.77 5.88
CA PHE A 197 -19.84 -15.00 6.50
C PHE A 197 -21.37 -14.98 6.52
N GLU A 198 -21.99 -16.01 5.97
CA GLU A 198 -23.43 -16.15 5.84
C GLU A 198 -24.00 -17.10 6.91
N TYR A 199 -25.13 -16.72 7.51
CA TYR A 199 -25.80 -17.46 8.58
C TYR A 199 -27.30 -17.62 8.26
N GLN A 200 -27.81 -18.81 8.54
CA GLN A 200 -29.25 -19.06 8.65
C GLN A 200 -29.70 -18.59 10.03
N GLN A 201 -30.73 -17.76 10.12
CA GLN A 201 -31.40 -17.54 11.41
C GLN A 201 -32.00 -18.88 11.84
N ASP A 202 -31.69 -19.33 13.06
CA ASP A 202 -32.21 -20.58 13.59
C ASP A 202 -33.74 -20.49 13.64
N ALA A 203 -34.43 -21.54 13.19
CA ALA A 203 -35.84 -21.71 13.52
C ALA A 203 -35.94 -21.71 15.04
N PHE A 204 -36.54 -20.65 15.61
CA PHE A 204 -36.64 -20.48 17.05
C PHE A 204 -37.56 -21.58 17.60
N ASN A 205 -37.02 -22.74 17.92
CA ASN A 205 -37.72 -23.80 18.67
C ASN A 205 -37.57 -23.54 20.17
N THR A 206 -37.83 -22.28 20.58
CA THR A 206 -38.11 -21.97 21.99
C THR A 206 -39.49 -22.52 22.33
N VAL A 207 -39.51 -23.80 22.68
CA VAL A 207 -40.48 -24.31 23.63
C VAL A 207 -40.27 -23.49 24.91
N SER A 208 -41.29 -22.77 25.35
CA SER A 208 -41.34 -22.27 26.74
C SER A 208 -41.23 -23.50 27.66
N GLU A 209 -40.74 -23.34 28.89
CA GLU A 209 -40.60 -24.44 29.86
C GLU A 209 -41.93 -25.21 30.08
N ASN A 210 -43.06 -24.59 29.71
CA ASN A 210 -44.43 -25.06 29.83
C ASN A 210 -44.95 -25.79 28.56
N GLY A 211 -44.14 -25.98 27.51
CA GLY A 211 -44.57 -26.55 26.23
C GLY A 211 -45.08 -25.55 25.18
N LEU A 212 -45.31 -24.29 25.59
CA LEU A 212 -45.87 -23.22 24.75
C LEU A 212 -44.90 -22.77 23.64
N ARG A 213 -45.45 -22.23 22.56
CA ARG A 213 -44.74 -21.79 21.34
C ARG A 213 -44.73 -20.28 21.26
N LYS A 214 -43.64 -19.72 20.75
CA LYS A 214 -43.42 -18.28 20.74
C LYS A 214 -43.91 -17.64 19.44
N LEU A 215 -44.44 -16.42 19.56
CA LEU A 215 -44.73 -15.49 18.46
C LEU A 215 -43.95 -14.20 18.75
N ILE A 216 -43.16 -13.76 17.78
CA ILE A 216 -42.35 -12.53 17.85
C ILE A 216 -42.91 -11.53 16.83
N VAL A 217 -43.15 -10.30 17.25
CA VAL A 217 -43.52 -9.20 16.35
C VAL A 217 -42.36 -8.22 16.24
N ARG A 218 -41.87 -8.03 15.02
CA ARG A 218 -40.77 -7.12 14.69
C ARG A 218 -41.30 -5.84 14.04
N TYR A 219 -40.59 -4.74 14.29
CA TYR A 219 -40.89 -3.43 13.73
C TYR A 219 -39.61 -2.86 13.12
N VAL A 220 -39.56 -2.76 11.79
CA VAL A 220 -38.36 -2.37 11.04
C VAL A 220 -38.61 -1.18 10.12
N ASP A 221 -37.56 -0.45 9.76
CA ASP A 221 -37.63 0.54 8.68
C ASP A 221 -37.56 -0.12 7.28
N MET A 222 -37.70 0.70 6.22
CA MET A 222 -37.55 0.30 4.81
C MET A 222 -36.20 -0.36 4.46
N ASN A 223 -35.18 -0.25 5.32
CA ASN A 223 -33.86 -0.86 5.14
C ASN A 223 -33.68 -2.12 6.02
N GLY A 224 -34.71 -2.53 6.77
CA GLY A 224 -34.68 -3.66 7.70
C GLY A 224 -34.13 -3.34 9.10
N ASN A 225 -33.81 -2.08 9.42
CA ASN A 225 -33.31 -1.72 10.76
C ASN A 225 -34.44 -1.79 11.80
N VAL A 226 -34.20 -2.42 12.95
CA VAL A 226 -35.18 -2.45 14.05
C VAL A 226 -35.38 -1.05 14.63
N ILE A 227 -36.60 -0.50 14.50
CA ILE A 227 -36.96 0.86 14.96
C ILE A 227 -37.70 0.88 16.29
N ARG A 228 -38.16 -0.28 16.78
CA ARG A 228 -38.84 -0.43 18.07
C ARG A 228 -38.56 -1.82 18.63
N LYS A 229 -38.45 -1.94 19.96
CA LYS A 229 -38.32 -3.21 20.67
C LYS A 229 -39.42 -4.19 20.23
N GLU A 230 -38.99 -5.40 19.85
CA GLU A 230 -39.86 -6.52 19.47
C GLU A 230 -40.81 -6.88 20.63
N THR A 231 -42.03 -7.30 20.30
CA THR A 231 -42.96 -7.86 21.29
C THR A 231 -43.03 -9.38 21.15
N GLU A 232 -43.23 -10.06 22.28
CA GLU A 232 -43.22 -11.51 22.37
C GLU A 232 -44.51 -11.99 23.03
N SER A 233 -45.06 -13.09 22.54
CA SER A 233 -46.20 -13.79 23.14
C SER A 233 -46.01 -15.30 23.01
N THR A 234 -46.77 -16.07 23.79
CA THR A 234 -46.71 -17.54 23.76
C THR A 234 -48.10 -18.15 23.78
N GLY A 235 -48.32 -19.21 22.99
CA GLY A 235 -49.57 -19.97 22.95
C GLY A 235 -49.33 -21.47 22.70
N GLU A 236 -50.35 -22.28 22.87
CA GLU A 236 -50.29 -23.72 22.59
C GLU A 236 -50.31 -23.98 21.08
N ILE A 237 -49.73 -25.11 20.64
CA ILE A 237 -49.77 -25.50 19.22
C ILE A 237 -51.23 -25.60 18.75
N GLY A 238 -51.58 -24.93 17.66
CA GLY A 238 -52.94 -24.89 17.11
C GLY A 238 -53.84 -23.81 17.70
N SER A 239 -53.47 -23.18 18.81
CA SER A 239 -54.15 -21.96 19.29
C SER A 239 -54.00 -20.83 18.27
N SER A 240 -55.03 -20.02 18.09
CA SER A 240 -54.98 -18.87 17.19
C SER A 240 -54.14 -17.72 17.76
N TYR A 241 -53.60 -16.90 16.87
CA TYR A 241 -53.06 -15.58 17.19
C TYR A 241 -53.62 -14.53 16.22
N GLU A 242 -53.68 -13.29 16.71
CA GLU A 242 -53.89 -12.08 15.92
C GLU A 242 -52.91 -11.03 16.44
N VAL A 243 -52.18 -10.37 15.54
CA VAL A 243 -51.31 -9.25 15.85
C VAL A 243 -51.68 -8.04 14.99
N LYS A 244 -51.49 -6.85 15.55
CA LYS A 244 -51.83 -5.57 14.91
C LYS A 244 -50.57 -4.73 14.77
N GLN A 245 -50.47 -4.01 13.64
CA GLN A 245 -49.50 -2.93 13.51
C GLN A 245 -49.80 -1.87 14.58
N ILE A 246 -48.77 -1.13 14.99
CA ILE A 246 -48.90 -0.11 16.03
C ILE A 246 -48.25 1.19 15.58
N PRO A 247 -48.83 2.36 15.95
CA PRO A 247 -48.18 3.64 15.67
C PRO A 247 -46.77 3.72 16.28
N ILE A 248 -45.82 4.19 15.47
CA ILE A 248 -44.44 4.49 15.89
C ILE A 248 -44.17 5.96 15.59
N TYR A 249 -43.75 6.71 16.61
CA TYR A 249 -43.49 8.14 16.46
C TYR A 249 -42.37 8.39 15.44
N GLY A 250 -42.58 9.34 14.53
CA GLY A 250 -41.63 9.62 13.43
C GLY A 250 -41.69 8.65 12.24
N TYR A 251 -42.61 7.67 12.24
CA TYR A 251 -42.73 6.66 11.18
C TYR A 251 -44.18 6.48 10.69
N ASN A 252 -44.33 5.99 9.46
CA ASN A 252 -45.58 5.56 8.83
C ASN A 252 -45.50 4.05 8.55
N PHE A 253 -46.56 3.29 8.81
CA PHE A 253 -46.62 1.89 8.38
C PHE A 253 -46.69 1.79 6.85
N VAL A 254 -45.99 0.81 6.27
CA VAL A 254 -45.97 0.55 4.82
C VAL A 254 -46.61 -0.79 4.51
N GLN A 255 -45.99 -1.89 4.94
CA GLN A 255 -46.41 -3.26 4.62
C GLN A 255 -45.84 -4.28 5.61
N LEU A 256 -46.24 -5.54 5.50
CA LEU A 256 -45.47 -6.65 6.07
C LEU A 256 -44.19 -6.87 5.25
N ALA A 257 -43.13 -7.36 5.88
CA ALA A 257 -41.96 -7.83 5.13
C ALA A 257 -42.30 -9.08 4.32
N ASP A 258 -41.67 -9.27 3.16
CA ASP A 258 -41.93 -10.41 2.26
C ASP A 258 -41.69 -11.77 2.93
N SER A 259 -40.83 -11.82 3.95
CA SER A 259 -40.52 -12.99 4.78
C SER A 259 -41.34 -13.07 6.08
N SER A 260 -42.34 -12.21 6.26
CA SER A 260 -43.22 -12.19 7.44
C SER A 260 -44.23 -13.33 7.41
N ALA A 261 -44.52 -13.92 8.57
CA ALA A 261 -45.76 -14.66 8.76
C ALA A 261 -46.99 -13.73 8.63
N PRO A 262 -48.19 -14.28 8.33
CA PRO A 262 -49.44 -13.53 8.33
C PRO A 262 -49.76 -12.91 9.70
N ILE A 263 -50.57 -11.85 9.71
CA ILE A 263 -50.99 -11.17 10.97
C ILE A 263 -52.00 -11.99 11.80
N THR A 264 -52.62 -13.00 11.20
CA THR A 264 -53.52 -13.95 11.84
C THR A 264 -53.12 -15.37 11.46
N GLY A 265 -53.16 -16.29 12.41
CA GLY A 265 -52.78 -17.68 12.15
C GLY A 265 -52.94 -18.55 13.38
N GLN A 266 -52.23 -19.67 13.41
CA GLN A 266 -52.12 -20.55 14.57
C GLN A 266 -50.66 -20.71 14.99
N TYR A 267 -50.40 -20.84 16.29
CA TYR A 267 -49.08 -21.17 16.80
C TYR A 267 -48.63 -22.54 16.25
N SER A 268 -47.49 -22.56 15.56
CA SER A 268 -46.91 -23.79 14.99
C SER A 268 -45.87 -24.42 15.94
N LYS A 269 -45.27 -25.55 15.56
CA LYS A 269 -44.10 -26.11 16.28
C LYS A 269 -42.90 -25.15 16.29
N GLU A 270 -42.75 -24.37 15.23
CA GLU A 270 -41.71 -23.36 15.06
C GLU A 270 -42.22 -21.99 15.52
N THR A 271 -41.31 -21.14 16.04
CA THR A 271 -41.66 -19.76 16.39
C THR A 271 -42.13 -19.01 15.17
N THR A 272 -43.26 -18.34 15.33
CA THR A 272 -43.84 -17.49 14.29
C THR A 272 -43.23 -16.08 14.41
N ILE A 273 -42.88 -15.47 13.28
CA ILE A 273 -42.32 -14.11 13.24
C ILE A 273 -43.16 -13.25 12.31
N VAL A 274 -43.83 -12.22 12.84
CA VAL A 274 -44.55 -11.22 12.06
C VAL A 274 -43.72 -9.93 12.03
N THR A 275 -43.41 -9.42 10.85
CA THR A 275 -42.53 -8.24 10.69
C THR A 275 -43.27 -7.13 9.95
N TYR A 276 -43.54 -6.04 10.66
CA TYR A 276 -44.10 -4.82 10.09
C TYR A 276 -42.98 -3.87 9.64
N VAL A 277 -43.04 -3.40 8.39
CA VAL A 277 -42.13 -2.44 7.77
C VAL A 277 -42.74 -1.05 7.80
N TYR A 278 -41.92 -0.05 8.14
CA TYR A 278 -42.29 1.34 8.27
C TYR A 278 -41.35 2.25 7.47
N ASP A 279 -41.87 3.36 6.96
CA ASP A 279 -41.08 4.43 6.36
C ASP A 279 -40.98 5.63 7.32
N LYS A 280 -39.86 6.35 7.27
CA LYS A 280 -39.60 7.49 8.16
C LYS A 280 -40.39 8.71 7.66
N LYS A 281 -41.15 9.35 8.54
CA LYS A 281 -41.87 10.58 8.21
C LYS A 281 -40.88 11.65 7.78
N SER A 282 -41.06 12.17 6.57
CA SER A 282 -40.38 13.39 6.12
C SER A 282 -40.69 14.53 7.08
N VAL A 283 -39.65 15.18 7.60
CA VAL A 283 -39.79 16.44 8.32
C VAL A 283 -40.10 17.51 7.27
N LYS A 284 -41.26 18.17 7.41
CA LYS A 284 -41.59 19.42 6.73
C LYS A 284 -41.30 20.58 7.68
#